data_AF-A0A4Y3PUR9-F1
#
_entry.id   AF-A0A4Y3PUR9-F1
#
_cell.length_a   1.000
_cell.length_b   1.000
_cell.length_c   1.000
_cell.angle_alpha   90.00
_cell.angle_beta   90.00
_cell.angle_gamma   90.00
#
_symmetry.space_group_name_H-M   'P 1'
#
loop_
_entity.id
_entity.type
_entity.pdbx_description
1 polymer ?
#
loop_
_entity_poly.entity_id
_entity_poly.type
_entity_poly.pdbx_seq_one_letter_code
_entity_poly.pdbx_strand_id
1 'polypeptide(L)' 'MKWGLVAGMSALVCILFAIEWPRLSRLPRRDKMTFIALVFIGWVLSMFDLPNLPGPTTMINEIFEPLGHYLE' A
#
# COMPACT_ATOMS: atom_id res chain seq x y z
N MET A 1 -6.53 12.95 10.00
CA MET A 1 -6.85 12.10 8.82
C MET A 1 -6.20 12.70 7.60
N LYS A 2 -5.25 11.99 6.99
CA LYS A 2 -4.41 12.49 5.89
C LYS A 2 -5.17 12.49 4.55
N TRP A 3 -6.30 13.19 4.46
CA TRP A 3 -7.11 13.26 3.23
C TRP A 3 -6.33 13.82 2.03
N GLY A 4 -5.39 14.75 2.27
CA GLY A 4 -4.50 15.27 1.22
C GLY A 4 -3.54 14.23 0.64
N LEU A 5 -3.09 13.27 1.46
CA LEU A 5 -2.23 12.17 1.00
C LEU A 5 -3.02 11.21 0.10
N VAL A 6 -4.25 10.89 0.50
CA VAL A 6 -5.15 10.03 -0.28
C VAL A 6 -5.51 10.68 -1.62
N ALA A 7 -5.82 11.98 -1.61
CA ALA A 7 -6.12 12.74 -2.82
C ALA A 7 -4.92 12.83 -3.77
N GLY A 8 -3.72 13.11 -3.23
CA GLY A 8 -2.48 13.17 -4.01
C GLY A 8 -2.11 11.82 -4.62
N MET A 9 -2.21 10.74 -3.86
CA MET A 9 -1.93 9.40 -4.36
C MET A 9 -2.93 8.96 -5.44
N SER A 10 -4.22 9.28 -5.24
CA SER A 10 -5.26 8.99 -6.25
C SER A 10 -5.02 9.76 -7.55
N ALA A 11 -4.63 11.03 -7.47
CA ALA A 11 -4.29 11.84 -8.63
C ALA A 11 -3.06 11.27 -9.38
N LEU A 12 -2.03 10.85 -8.66
CA LEU A 12 -0.85 10.19 -9.25
C LEU A 12 -1.24 8.90 -9.97
N VAL A 13 -2.06 8.04 -9.35
CA VAL A 13 -2.56 6.81 -9.98
C VAL A 13 -3.34 7.14 -11.25
N CYS A 14 -4.22 8.14 -11.25
CA CYS A 14 -4.95 8.58 -12.44
C CYS A 14 -4.02 9.06 -13.56
N ILE A 15 -2.98 9.84 -13.25
CA ILE A 15 -1.99 10.31 -14.23
C ILE A 15 -1.22 9.11 -14.81
N LEU A 16 -0.80 8.17 -13.95
CA LEU A 16 -0.07 6.97 -14.35
C LEU A 16 -0.93 6.12 -15.30
N PHE A 17 -2.21 5.93 -14.97
CA PHE A 17 -3.17 5.27 -15.86
C PHE A 17 -3.35 6.03 -17.17
N ALA A 18 -3.48 7.36 -17.17
CA ALA A 18 -3.69 8.15 -18.39
C ALA A 18 -2.50 8.07 -19.36
N ILE A 19 -1.27 8.09 -18.83
CA ILE A 19 -0.04 7.96 -19.63
C ILE A 19 0.13 6.53 -20.15
N GLU A 20 -0.11 5.54 -19.29
CA GLU A 20 0.14 4.14 -19.63
C GLU A 20 -1.01 3.54 -20.46
N TRP A 21 -2.24 4.09 -20.44
CA TRP A 21 -3.41 3.61 -21.20
C TRP A 21 -3.17 3.37 -22.71
N PRO A 22 -2.60 4.31 -23.49
CA PRO A 22 -2.28 4.07 -24.90
C PRO A 22 -1.23 2.98 -25.09
N ARG A 23 -0.36 2.78 -24.10
CA ARG A 23 0.67 1.73 -24.10
C ARG A 23 0.05 0.38 -23.76
N LEU A 24 -0.74 0.30 -22.69
CA LEU A 24 -1.48 -0.87 -22.23
C LEU A 24 -2.43 -1.43 -23.28
N SER A 25 -3.03 -0.57 -24.11
CA SER A 25 -3.89 -0.99 -25.22
C SER A 25 -3.13 -1.81 -26.28
N ARG A 26 -1.82 -1.59 -26.41
CA ARG A 26 -0.94 -2.31 -27.35
C ARG A 26 -0.25 -3.52 -26.75
N LEU A 27 -0.29 -3.70 -25.42
CA LEU A 27 0.38 -4.80 -24.74
C LEU A 27 -0.53 -6.03 -24.56
N PRO A 28 0.05 -7.25 -24.55
CA PRO A 28 -0.70 -8.47 -24.27
C PRO A 28 -1.29 -8.46 -22.86
N ARG A 29 -2.39 -9.21 -22.66
CA ARG A 29 -3.20 -9.21 -21.41
C ARG A 29 -2.39 -9.47 -20.12
N ARG A 30 -1.26 -10.19 -20.22
CA ARG A 30 -0.35 -10.46 -19.09
C ARG A 30 0.31 -9.19 -18.56
N ASP A 31 0.83 -8.34 -19.43
CA ASP A 31 1.51 -7.11 -19.00
C ASP A 31 0.53 -6.09 -18.41
N LYS A 32 -0.71 -6.10 -18.90
CA LYS A 32 -1.82 -5.32 -18.30
C LYS A 32 -2.07 -5.72 -16.85
N MET A 33 -2.04 -7.02 -16.53
CA MET A 33 -2.16 -7.50 -15.15
C MET A 33 -0.96 -7.10 -14.29
N THR A 34 0.27 -7.19 -14.83
CA THR A 34 1.48 -6.78 -14.10
C THR A 34 1.43 -5.30 -13.72
N PHE A 35 1.02 -4.43 -14.65
CA PHE A 35 0.85 -3.01 -14.38
C PHE A 35 -0.18 -2.75 -13.27
N ILE A 36 -1.36 -3.37 -13.36
CA ILE A 36 -2.41 -3.23 -12.35
C ILE A 36 -1.92 -3.73 -10.98
N ALA A 37 -1.23 -4.86 -10.94
CA ALA A 37 -0.69 -5.42 -9.70
C ALA A 37 0.35 -4.47 -9.06
N LEU A 38 1.29 -3.93 -9.84
CA LEU A 38 2.30 -2.98 -9.35
C LEU A 38 1.66 -1.69 -8.82
N VAL A 39 0.70 -1.12 -9.55
CA VAL A 39 -0.01 0.09 -9.12
C VAL A 39 -0.83 -0.18 -7.85
N PHE A 40 -1.50 -1.33 -7.78
CA PHE A 40 -2.28 -1.72 -6.61
C PHE A 40 -1.39 -1.90 -5.37
N ILE A 41 -0.26 -2.59 -5.51
CA ILE A 41 0.72 -2.77 -4.43
C ILE A 41 1.24 -1.41 -3.96
N GLY A 42 1.67 -0.54 -4.88
CA GLY A 42 2.16 0.81 -4.53
C GLY A 42 1.09 1.67 -3.86
N TRP A 43 -0.17 1.57 -4.30
CA TRP A 43 -1.29 2.28 -3.70
C TRP A 43 -1.59 1.80 -2.28
N VAL A 44 -1.63 0.47 -2.07
CA VAL A 44 -1.79 -0.13 -0.74
C VAL A 44 -0.63 0.28 0.17
N LEU A 45 0.62 0.18 -0.29
CA LEU A 45 1.80 0.59 0.49
C LEU A 45 1.76 2.07 0.88
N SER A 46 1.25 2.94 0.00
CA SER A 46 1.10 4.37 0.32
C SER A 46 0.07 4.64 1.43
N MET A 47 -0.85 3.71 1.70
CA MET A 47 -1.77 3.81 2.85
C MET A 47 -1.10 3.38 4.16
N PHE A 48 -0.02 2.60 4.10
CA PHE A 48 0.77 2.23 5.27
C PHE A 48 1.74 3.37 5.64
N ASP A 49 1.78 3.73 6.92
CA ASP A 49 2.74 4.70 7.44
C ASP A 49 4.10 4.01 7.67
N LEU A 50 4.79 3.64 6.57
CA LEU A 50 6.09 2.93 6.60
C LEU A 50 7.08 3.42 7.66
N PRO A 51 7.28 4.74 7.88
CA PRO A 51 8.20 5.21 8.90
C PRO A 51 7.72 5.00 10.35
N ASN A 52 6.41 4.84 10.58
CA ASN A 52 5.83 4.53 11.89
C ASN A 52 5.32 3.08 11.97
N LEU A 53 5.69 2.20 11.03
CA LEU A 53 5.28 0.80 11.15
C LEU A 53 5.93 0.22 12.43
N PRO A 54 5.12 -0.26 13.40
CA PRO A 54 5.67 -0.88 14.59
C PRO A 54 6.56 -2.03 14.15
N GLY A 55 7.80 -2.03 14.65
CA GLY A 55 8.75 -3.08 14.31
C GLY A 55 8.23 -4.46 14.74
N PRO A 56 8.81 -5.55 14.23
CA PRO A 56 8.43 -6.91 14.63
C PRO A 56 8.47 -7.11 16.15
N THR A 57 9.39 -6.42 16.83
CA THR A 57 9.50 -6.41 18.29
C THR A 57 8.30 -5.75 18.97
N THR A 58 7.75 -4.67 18.41
CA THR A 58 6.57 -3.98 18.94
C THR A 58 5.31 -4.83 18.74
N MET A 59 5.18 -5.53 17.61
CA MET A 59 4.08 -6.48 17.40
C MET A 59 4.11 -7.63 18.40
N ILE A 60 5.29 -8.21 18.65
CA ILE A 60 5.45 -9.24 19.68
C ILE A 60 5.05 -8.66 21.04
N ASN A 61 5.48 -7.44 21.35
CA ASN A 61 5.13 -6.82 22.62
C ASN A 61 3.61 -6.63 22.76
N GLU A 62 2.90 -6.12 21.75
CA GLU A 62 1.43 -5.96 21.82
C GLU A 62 0.67 -7.30 21.93
N ILE A 63 1.18 -8.39 21.32
CA ILE A 63 0.56 -9.72 21.41
C ILE A 63 0.78 -10.34 22.80
N PHE A 64 1.96 -10.14 23.39
CA PHE A 64 2.37 -10.78 24.64
C PHE A 64 2.13 -9.91 25.89
N GLU A 65 1.93 -8.60 25.75
CA GLU A 65 1.53 -7.69 26.82
C GLU A 65 0.26 -8.13 27.58
N PRO A 66 -0.86 -8.53 26.92
CA PRO A 66 -2.02 -9.04 27.65
C PRO A 66 -1.73 -10.35 28.39
N LEU A 67 -0.84 -11.20 27.88
CA LEU A 67 -0.47 -12.46 28.54
C LEU A 67 0.34 -12.22 29.82
N GLY A 68 1.15 -11.16 29.87
CA GLY A 68 1.85 -10.75 31.09
C GLY A 68 0.90 -10.37 32.22
N HIS A 69 -0.19 -9.67 31.90
CA HIS A 69 -1.19 -9.24 32.89
C HIS A 69 -1.99 -10.41 33.52
N TYR A 70 -2.12 -11.54 32.82
CA TYR A 70 -2.81 -12.73 33.34
C TYR A 70 -1.88 -13.70 34.09
N LEU A 71 -0.57 -13.51 34.02
CA LEU A 71 0.43 -14.39 34.66
C LEU A 71 0.95 -13.84 36.00
N GLU A 72 0.59 -12.62 36.37
CA GLU A 72 0.83 -11.99 37.69
C GLU A 72 -0.28 -12.29 38.70
#